data_AF-A0A0M3IW15-F1
#
_entry.id   AF-A0A0M3IW15-F1
#
_cell.length_a   1.000
_cell.length_b   1.000
_cell.length_c   1.000
_cell.angle_alpha   90.00
_cell.angle_beta   90.00
_cell.angle_gamma   90.00
#
_symmetry.space_group_name_H-M   'P 1'
#
loop_
_entity.id
_entity.type
_entity.pdbx_description
1 polymer ?
#
loop_
_entity_poly.entity_id
_entity_poly.type
_entity_poly.pdbx_seq_one_letter_code
_entity_poly.pdbx_strand_id
1 'polypeptide(L)'
;MNAAIIIAVLCYVAMTATANTTNATVPANTTVPTTTTAPTTTAAPTTTAAPTTTAAPTTTAAPTTTTTGTTTTTAAPCVDDANNCLQLAAYCTSAAYKPVMLTRCQKTCGVCNCADSANNCAQLSHLCSDPTYAYTMITRCMKTCNLCAGGTCADSANNCASLSYLCNDPTFKPTMQSRCKKTCGFC
;
A
#
# COMPACT_ATOMS: atom_id res chain seq x y z
N MET A 1 52.49 15.88 -32.08
CA MET A 1 51.07 15.50 -31.87
C MET A 1 51.09 14.09 -31.33
N ASN A 2 50.95 13.96 -30.01
CA ASN A 2 51.13 12.74 -29.25
C ASN A 2 49.77 12.17 -28.80
N ALA A 3 49.78 10.84 -28.66
CA ALA A 3 49.01 10.02 -27.73
C ALA A 3 47.56 9.67 -28.09
N ALA A 4 47.00 8.53 -27.71
CA ALA A 4 47.45 7.19 -27.30
C ALA A 4 46.16 6.43 -26.90
N ILE A 5 46.08 5.12 -27.18
CA ILE A 5 45.30 4.11 -26.44
C ILE A 5 43.76 4.20 -26.52
N ILE A 6 43.13 3.17 -27.10
CA ILE A 6 41.91 2.47 -26.62
C ILE A 6 41.70 1.25 -27.55
N ILE A 7 41.07 0.19 -27.03
CA ILE A 7 40.69 -1.09 -27.66
C ILE A 7 41.68 -2.24 -27.40
N ALA A 8 41.63 -2.79 -26.19
CA ALA A 8 42.07 -4.17 -25.92
C ALA A 8 41.45 -4.72 -24.63
N VAL A 9 40.14 -5.04 -24.64
CA VAL A 9 39.56 -6.06 -23.73
C VAL A 9 38.37 -6.71 -24.43
N LEU A 10 38.67 -7.62 -25.37
CA LEU A 10 37.70 -8.60 -25.86
C LEU A 10 37.78 -9.85 -24.98
N CYS A 11 36.61 -10.22 -24.50
CA CYS A 11 36.31 -11.27 -23.53
C CYS A 11 36.52 -12.66 -24.15
N TYR A 12 37.43 -13.46 -23.60
CA TYR A 12 37.63 -14.91 -23.79
C TYR A 12 38.43 -15.34 -22.55
N VAL A 13 38.00 -16.21 -21.63
CA VAL A 13 37.72 -17.66 -21.71
C VAL A 13 37.05 -18.04 -20.36
N ALA A 14 35.80 -18.52 -20.36
CA ALA A 14 35.37 -19.91 -20.14
C ALA A 14 35.61 -20.52 -18.75
N MET A 15 34.54 -21.06 -18.16
CA MET A 15 34.49 -22.24 -17.25
C MET A 15 32.98 -22.56 -17.02
N THR A 16 32.33 -23.30 -17.91
CA THR A 16 31.99 -24.75 -17.78
C THR A 16 31.21 -25.12 -16.52
N ALA A 17 29.88 -25.15 -16.60
CA ALA A 17 29.02 -25.88 -15.67
C ALA A 17 28.45 -27.11 -16.39
N THR A 18 28.94 -28.28 -15.98
CA THR A 18 28.53 -29.61 -16.44
C THR A 18 27.17 -30.02 -15.85
N ALA A 19 26.43 -30.76 -16.66
CA ALA A 19 25.14 -31.37 -16.36
C ALA A 19 25.16 -32.30 -15.12
N ASN A 20 24.02 -32.44 -14.45
CA ASN A 20 23.66 -33.72 -13.87
C ASN A 20 22.13 -33.94 -13.87
N THR A 21 21.70 -34.84 -14.75
CA THR A 21 20.42 -35.56 -14.70
C THR A 21 20.69 -36.96 -14.16
N THR A 22 20.00 -37.36 -13.09
CA THR A 22 19.74 -38.74 -12.63
C THR A 22 18.98 -38.59 -11.30
N ASN A 23 18.08 -39.44 -10.84
CA ASN A 23 17.43 -40.65 -11.33
C ASN A 23 16.26 -40.90 -10.34
N ALA A 24 15.27 -41.66 -10.79
CA ALA A 24 14.09 -42.11 -10.05
C ALA A 24 14.40 -42.88 -8.76
N THR A 25 13.47 -42.81 -7.78
CA THR A 25 12.95 -43.96 -7.01
C THR A 25 11.66 -43.60 -6.26
N VAL A 26 10.60 -44.35 -6.54
CA VAL A 26 9.33 -44.56 -5.79
C VAL A 26 9.64 -45.68 -4.75
N PRO A 27 9.07 -45.80 -3.51
CA PRO A 27 7.65 -46.04 -3.30
C PRO A 27 6.97 -45.62 -1.97
N ALA A 28 5.64 -45.66 -2.02
CA ALA A 28 4.64 -46.02 -1.00
C ALA A 28 4.97 -45.84 0.49
N ASN A 29 4.06 -45.23 1.25
CA ASN A 29 3.23 -46.01 2.17
C ASN A 29 2.08 -45.24 2.83
N THR A 30 0.98 -45.97 3.00
CA THR A 30 0.02 -45.95 4.10
C THR A 30 -0.93 -44.76 4.26
N THR A 31 -2.09 -44.98 3.67
CA THR A 31 -3.42 -44.64 4.18
C THR A 31 -3.60 -44.86 5.69
N VAL A 32 -4.07 -43.85 6.41
CA VAL A 32 -4.98 -44.04 7.56
C VAL A 32 -6.06 -42.95 7.52
N PRO A 33 -7.32 -43.29 7.23
CA PRO A 33 -8.44 -42.43 7.56
C PRO A 33 -8.95 -42.81 8.96
N THR A 34 -8.68 -41.97 9.96
CA THR A 34 -9.39 -42.06 11.25
C THR A 34 -10.61 -41.17 11.20
N THR A 35 -11.72 -41.78 10.83
CA THR A 35 -13.08 -41.34 11.13
C THR A 35 -13.29 -41.48 12.64
N THR A 36 -13.65 -40.41 13.33
CA THR A 36 -14.28 -40.52 14.65
C THR A 36 -15.46 -39.56 14.68
N THR A 37 -16.61 -40.18 14.95
CA THR A 37 -17.96 -39.65 14.96
C THR A 37 -18.24 -38.72 16.15
N ALA A 38 -19.24 -37.87 15.96
CA ALA A 38 -19.82 -36.91 16.89
C ALA A 38 -20.37 -37.52 18.20
N PRO A 39 -20.61 -36.65 19.20
CA PRO A 39 -21.93 -36.60 19.83
C PRO A 39 -22.50 -35.15 19.78
N THR A 40 -23.62 -34.96 19.09
CA THR A 40 -24.98 -34.70 19.64
C THR A 40 -25.13 -33.45 20.51
N THR A 41 -25.76 -32.46 19.88
CA THR A 41 -26.98 -31.75 20.32
C THR A 41 -27.35 -31.84 21.80
N THR A 42 -27.41 -30.67 22.44
CA THR A 42 -28.45 -30.38 23.44
C THR A 42 -28.84 -28.92 23.29
N ALA A 43 -29.98 -28.69 22.64
CA ALA A 43 -30.69 -27.42 22.71
C ALA A 43 -31.61 -27.48 23.93
N ALA A 44 -31.56 -26.46 24.77
CA ALA A 44 -32.50 -26.23 25.87
C ALA A 44 -32.55 -24.73 26.20
N PRO A 45 -33.61 -24.23 26.84
CA PRO A 45 -34.99 -24.17 26.38
C PRO A 45 -35.36 -22.73 25.96
N THR A 46 -36.38 -22.61 25.11
CA THR A 46 -37.15 -21.38 24.86
C THR A 46 -38.09 -21.07 26.02
N THR A 47 -38.59 -19.81 26.05
CA THR A 47 -39.59 -19.17 26.95
C THR A 47 -38.98 -18.40 28.12
N THR A 48 -39.36 -17.16 28.43
CA THR A 48 -40.65 -16.47 28.28
C THR A 48 -40.41 -14.97 28.03
N ALA A 49 -41.10 -14.39 27.04
CA ALA A 49 -41.16 -12.94 26.88
C ALA A 49 -41.96 -12.34 28.04
N ALA A 50 -41.33 -11.42 28.79
CA ALA A 50 -42.00 -10.61 29.80
C ALA A 50 -43.02 -9.66 29.14
N PRO A 51 -44.12 -9.32 29.83
CA PRO A 51 -45.20 -8.50 29.28
C PRO A 51 -44.71 -7.09 28.93
N THR A 52 -45.26 -6.60 27.81
CA THR A 52 -45.16 -5.24 27.31
C THR A 52 -45.57 -4.22 28.38
N THR A 53 -44.59 -3.42 28.82
CA THR A 53 -44.83 -2.18 29.56
C THR A 53 -45.26 -1.09 28.60
N THR A 54 -46.46 -0.58 28.84
CA THR A 54 -47.11 0.55 28.20
C THR A 54 -46.19 1.78 28.13
N ALA A 55 -46.09 2.37 26.93
CA ALA A 55 -45.40 3.62 26.71
C ALA A 55 -46.04 4.76 27.53
N ALA A 56 -45.21 5.47 28.28
CA ALA A 56 -45.57 6.77 28.85
C ALA A 56 -45.81 7.80 27.73
N PRO A 57 -46.69 8.80 27.92
CA PRO A 57 -47.04 9.76 26.89
C PRO A 57 -45.81 10.55 26.44
N THR A 58 -45.72 10.70 25.13
CA THR A 58 -44.80 11.56 24.38
C THR A 58 -44.79 12.98 24.93
N THR A 59 -43.70 13.36 25.61
CA THR A 59 -43.23 14.74 25.63
C THR A 59 -42.53 15.03 24.32
N THR A 60 -43.22 15.80 23.47
CA THR A 60 -42.64 16.51 22.33
C THR A 60 -41.59 17.50 22.84
N ALA A 61 -40.36 17.02 23.01
CA ALA A 61 -39.20 17.91 23.00
C ALA A 61 -39.08 18.46 21.57
N ALA A 62 -38.82 19.77 21.48
CA ALA A 62 -38.63 20.51 20.24
C ALA A 62 -37.75 19.74 19.24
N PRO A 63 -37.94 19.92 17.92
CA PRO A 63 -37.06 19.32 16.92
C PRO A 63 -35.64 19.78 17.20
N THR A 64 -34.90 18.96 17.93
CA THR A 64 -33.46 19.09 18.03
C THR A 64 -33.02 18.51 16.71
N THR A 65 -32.80 19.40 15.75
CA THR A 65 -32.01 19.14 14.56
C THR A 65 -30.65 18.68 15.07
N THR A 66 -30.57 17.40 15.45
CA THR A 66 -29.35 16.64 15.34
C THR A 66 -29.19 16.51 13.85
N THR A 67 -28.69 17.59 13.26
CA THR A 67 -27.75 17.46 12.16
C THR A 67 -26.77 16.45 12.71
N THR A 68 -26.94 15.19 12.31
CA THR A 68 -25.79 14.40 11.91
C THR A 68 -25.06 15.36 11.02
N GLY A 69 -24.11 16.09 11.62
CA GLY A 69 -22.97 16.56 10.90
C GLY A 69 -22.38 15.27 10.38
N THR A 70 -22.90 14.81 9.24
CA THR A 70 -22.07 14.74 8.07
C THR A 70 -21.26 16.03 8.13
N THR A 71 -20.15 15.98 8.86
CA THR A 71 -18.93 16.57 8.38
C THR A 71 -18.82 16.00 6.97
N THR A 72 -19.50 16.68 6.05
CA THR A 72 -18.95 16.98 4.76
C THR A 72 -17.72 17.78 5.12
N THR A 73 -16.69 17.07 5.59
CA THR A 73 -15.33 17.36 5.21
C THR A 73 -15.48 17.41 3.70
N THR A 74 -15.67 18.63 3.18
CA THR A 74 -15.61 18.88 1.76
C THR A 74 -14.24 18.35 1.41
N ALA A 75 -14.21 17.08 0.99
CA ALA A 75 -13.00 16.43 0.55
C ALA A 75 -12.46 17.40 -0.49
N ALA A 76 -11.23 17.86 -0.29
CA ALA A 76 -10.61 18.80 -1.21
C ALA A 76 -10.89 18.29 -2.63
N PRO A 77 -11.43 19.15 -3.52
CA PRO A 77 -11.88 18.69 -4.82
C PRO A 77 -10.71 18.00 -5.50
N CYS A 78 -10.91 16.76 -5.93
CA CYS A 78 -9.83 16.05 -6.61
C CYS A 78 -9.58 16.73 -7.95
N VAL A 79 -8.46 17.45 -8.01
CA VAL A 79 -8.04 18.23 -9.17
C VAL A 79 -6.55 18.07 -9.38
N ASP A 80 -6.12 18.33 -10.60
CA ASP A 80 -4.71 18.57 -10.89
C ASP A 80 -4.42 20.03 -10.53
N ASP A 81 -3.47 20.25 -9.62
CA ASP A 81 -3.02 21.57 -9.16
C ASP A 81 -1.76 22.05 -9.90
N ALA A 82 -1.03 21.13 -10.56
CA ALA A 82 0.07 21.47 -11.45
C ALA A 82 -0.40 21.57 -12.92
N ASN A 83 0.21 22.50 -13.67
CA ASN A 83 -0.15 22.80 -15.06
C ASN A 83 0.36 21.79 -16.10
N ASN A 84 1.30 20.91 -15.72
CA ASN A 84 1.99 19.96 -16.60
C ASN A 84 1.69 18.50 -16.23
N CYS A 85 0.63 18.22 -15.46
CA CYS A 85 0.29 16.88 -15.02
C CYS A 85 0.17 15.87 -16.16
N LEU A 86 -0.51 16.23 -17.26
CA LEU A 86 -0.65 15.36 -18.44
C LEU A 86 0.70 14.96 -19.06
N GLN A 87 1.67 15.88 -19.07
CA GLN A 87 3.01 15.62 -19.62
C GLN A 87 3.84 14.74 -18.69
N LEU A 88 3.53 14.77 -17.39
CA LEU A 88 4.23 14.04 -16.35
C LEU A 88 3.49 12.77 -15.91
N ALA A 89 2.42 12.35 -16.59
CA ALA A 89 1.59 11.21 -16.18
C ALA A 89 2.39 9.90 -15.96
N ALA A 90 3.46 9.70 -16.73
CA ALA A 90 4.36 8.55 -16.57
C ALA A 90 5.04 8.50 -15.18
N TYR A 91 5.18 9.64 -14.51
CA TYR A 91 5.81 9.74 -13.19
C TYR A 91 4.87 9.35 -12.03
N CYS A 92 3.58 9.10 -12.27
CA CYS A 92 2.64 8.61 -11.25
C CYS A 92 3.07 7.23 -10.67
N THR A 93 3.86 6.46 -11.41
CA THR A 93 4.41 5.16 -10.98
C THR A 93 5.90 5.23 -10.62
N SER A 94 6.58 6.35 -10.86
CA SER A 94 8.01 6.52 -10.58
C SER A 94 8.25 6.72 -9.09
N ALA A 95 9.07 5.87 -8.46
CA ALA A 95 9.32 5.93 -7.02
C ALA A 95 9.80 7.32 -6.51
N ALA A 96 10.56 8.05 -7.33
CA ALA A 96 11.11 9.36 -6.97
C ALA A 96 10.06 10.49 -7.03
N TYR A 97 9.14 10.43 -7.99
CA TYR A 97 8.24 11.54 -8.32
C TYR A 97 6.78 11.26 -7.95
N LYS A 98 6.46 9.99 -7.69
CA LYS A 98 5.13 9.53 -7.29
C LYS A 98 4.54 10.34 -6.12
N PRO A 99 5.26 10.69 -5.04
CA PRO A 99 4.67 11.49 -3.96
C PRO A 99 4.18 12.86 -4.46
N VAL A 100 5.02 13.57 -5.21
CA VAL A 100 4.70 14.88 -5.79
C VAL A 100 3.55 14.77 -6.80
N MET A 101 3.58 13.75 -7.65
CA MET A 101 2.56 13.51 -8.66
C MET A 101 1.20 13.17 -8.04
N LEU A 102 1.15 12.31 -7.03
CA LEU A 102 -0.12 11.97 -6.37
C LEU A 102 -0.71 13.15 -5.58
N THR A 103 0.12 14.08 -5.11
CA THR A 103 -0.35 15.26 -4.37
C THR A 103 -0.79 16.39 -5.31
N ARG A 104 -0.05 16.65 -6.40
CA ARG A 104 -0.27 17.79 -7.31
C ARG A 104 -1.04 17.43 -8.58
N CYS A 105 -1.14 16.15 -8.92
CA CYS A 105 -1.74 15.64 -10.16
C CYS A 105 -2.74 14.52 -9.87
N GLN A 106 -3.64 14.76 -8.93
CA GLN A 106 -4.53 13.74 -8.38
C GLN A 106 -5.48 13.14 -9.43
N LYS A 107 -5.99 13.96 -10.37
CA LYS A 107 -6.83 13.48 -11.48
C LYS A 107 -6.00 12.70 -12.48
N THR A 108 -4.86 13.25 -12.90
CA THR A 108 -3.99 12.60 -13.88
C THR A 108 -3.45 11.26 -13.36
N CYS A 109 -3.15 11.15 -12.06
CA CYS A 109 -2.71 9.90 -11.45
C CYS A 109 -3.85 8.98 -10.97
N GLY A 110 -5.11 9.37 -11.18
CA GLY A 110 -6.27 8.53 -10.88
C GLY A 110 -6.55 8.29 -9.40
N VAL A 111 -6.08 9.15 -8.49
CA VAL A 111 -6.26 8.98 -7.03
C VAL A 111 -7.52 9.63 -6.47
N CYS A 112 -8.35 10.23 -7.32
CA CYS A 112 -9.58 10.92 -6.92
C CYS A 112 -10.57 10.07 -6.12
N ASN A 113 -10.61 8.76 -6.40
CA ASN A 113 -11.46 7.82 -5.68
C ASN A 113 -10.60 6.94 -4.78
N CYS A 114 -9.99 7.55 -3.77
CA CYS A 114 -9.21 6.87 -2.75
C CYS A 114 -10.05 5.83 -1.99
N ALA A 115 -9.96 4.57 -2.41
CA ALA A 115 -10.66 3.46 -1.81
C ALA A 115 -9.82 2.19 -1.92
N ASP A 116 -9.94 1.32 -0.91
CA ASP A 116 -9.44 -0.03 -1.05
C ASP A 116 -10.37 -0.81 -1.97
N SER A 117 -9.81 -1.36 -3.04
CA SER A 117 -10.53 -2.22 -3.98
C SER A 117 -10.40 -3.71 -3.62
N ALA A 118 -9.46 -4.06 -2.74
CA ALA A 118 -9.35 -5.39 -2.16
C ALA A 118 -9.95 -5.43 -0.74
N ASN A 119 -10.49 -6.60 -0.40
CA ASN A 119 -11.13 -6.88 0.88
C ASN A 119 -10.15 -7.31 1.98
N ASN A 120 -8.91 -7.66 1.64
CA ASN A 120 -7.87 -8.14 2.56
C ASN A 120 -6.74 -7.13 2.81
N CYS A 121 -6.97 -5.84 2.55
CA CYS A 121 -5.94 -4.81 2.68
C CYS A 121 -5.39 -4.66 4.10
N ALA A 122 -6.23 -4.83 5.13
CA ALA A 122 -5.80 -4.81 6.52
C ALA A 122 -4.71 -5.87 6.80
N GLN A 123 -4.82 -7.05 6.18
CA GLN A 123 -3.86 -8.15 6.31
C GLN A 123 -2.58 -7.89 5.50
N LEU A 124 -2.71 -7.20 4.37
CA LEU A 124 -1.59 -6.83 3.48
C LEU A 124 -0.88 -5.53 3.88
N SER A 125 -1.29 -4.89 4.98
CA SER A 125 -0.76 -3.60 5.44
C SER A 125 0.75 -3.59 5.67
N HIS A 126 1.33 -4.72 6.05
CA HIS A 126 2.78 -4.88 6.21
C HIS A 126 3.56 -4.68 4.90
N LEU A 127 2.91 -4.89 3.74
CA LEU A 127 3.51 -4.73 2.41
C LEU A 127 3.42 -3.30 1.88
N CYS A 128 2.76 -2.37 2.59
CA CYS A 128 2.61 -0.99 2.13
C CYS A 128 3.94 -0.27 1.90
N SER A 129 5.01 -0.72 2.56
CA SER A 129 6.37 -0.17 2.41
C SER A 129 7.29 -1.05 1.56
N ASP A 130 6.80 -2.19 1.06
CA ASP A 130 7.58 -3.11 0.23
C ASP A 130 7.59 -2.64 -1.24
N PRO A 131 8.75 -2.36 -1.84
CA PRO A 131 8.85 -1.90 -3.22
C PRO A 131 8.35 -2.94 -4.24
N THR A 132 8.42 -4.23 -3.92
CA THR A 132 7.97 -5.35 -4.76
C THR A 132 6.46 -5.34 -4.93
N TYR A 133 5.73 -4.96 -3.87
CA TYR A 133 4.26 -4.94 -3.85
C TYR A 133 3.69 -3.54 -4.06
N ALA A 134 4.53 -2.55 -4.37
CA ALA A 134 4.13 -1.16 -4.53
C ALA A 134 2.95 -0.99 -5.50
N TYR A 135 2.97 -1.66 -6.66
CA TYR A 135 1.88 -1.58 -7.64
C TYR A 135 0.56 -2.13 -7.10
N THR A 136 0.59 -3.30 -6.46
CA THR A 136 -0.59 -3.94 -5.86
C THR A 136 -1.15 -3.10 -4.71
N MET A 137 -0.29 -2.52 -3.88
CA MET A 137 -0.70 -1.67 -2.77
C MET A 137 -1.31 -0.37 -3.27
N ILE A 138 -0.76 0.25 -4.33
CA ILE A 138 -1.35 1.44 -4.95
C ILE A 138 -2.72 1.14 -5.56
N THR A 139 -2.87 0.04 -6.29
CA THR A 139 -4.08 -0.20 -7.07
C THR A 139 -5.21 -0.84 -6.27
N ARG A 140 -4.89 -1.57 -5.20
CA ARG A 140 -5.88 -2.38 -4.46
C ARG A 140 -6.06 -1.95 -3.01
N CYS A 141 -5.04 -1.37 -2.38
CA CYS A 141 -5.03 -1.05 -0.95
C CYS A 141 -4.59 0.39 -0.66
N MET A 142 -4.91 1.30 -1.58
CA MET A 142 -4.47 2.69 -1.52
C MET A 142 -4.95 3.42 -0.28
N LYS A 143 -6.14 3.13 0.24
CA LYS A 143 -6.64 3.76 1.46
C LYS A 143 -5.98 3.17 2.70
N THR A 144 -5.90 1.84 2.80
CA THR A 144 -5.23 1.16 3.92
C THR A 144 -3.74 1.52 4.01
N CYS A 145 -3.06 1.66 2.87
CA CYS A 145 -1.65 2.04 2.82
C CYS A 145 -1.41 3.57 2.84
N ASN A 146 -2.47 4.37 3.02
CA ASN A 146 -2.42 5.83 3.00
C ASN A 146 -1.73 6.40 1.74
N LEU A 147 -1.89 5.73 0.60
CA LEU A 147 -1.26 6.07 -0.68
C LEU A 147 -1.98 7.19 -1.43
N CYS A 148 -3.19 7.53 -1.00
CA CYS A 148 -4.02 8.54 -1.64
C CYS A 148 -3.54 9.99 -1.45
N ALA A 149 -2.71 10.23 -0.43
CA ALA A 149 -2.11 11.53 -0.16
C ALA A 149 -0.60 11.55 -0.50
N GLY A 150 -0.18 10.75 -1.51
CA GLY A 150 1.25 10.63 -1.86
C GLY A 150 2.02 9.54 -1.10
N GLY A 151 1.33 8.70 -0.33
CA GLY A 151 1.94 7.68 0.52
C GLY A 151 2.05 8.11 1.98
N THR A 152 2.47 7.18 2.85
CA THR A 152 2.94 7.56 4.18
C THR A 152 4.12 8.52 4.01
N CYS A 153 3.87 9.80 4.25
CA CYS A 153 4.93 10.79 4.32
C CYS A 153 5.72 10.56 5.60
N ALA A 154 6.66 9.62 5.52
CA ALA A 154 7.47 9.17 6.62
C ALA A 154 8.88 8.89 6.10
N ASP A 155 9.86 9.16 6.95
CA ASP A 155 11.22 8.74 6.68
C ASP A 155 11.33 7.24 6.90
N SER A 156 11.96 6.55 5.94
CA SER A 156 12.26 5.13 6.02
C SER A 156 13.66 4.87 6.59
N ALA A 157 14.52 5.90 6.63
CA ALA A 157 15.78 5.86 7.36
C ALA A 157 15.66 6.58 8.70
N ASN A 158 16.44 6.13 9.68
CA ASN A 158 16.43 6.64 11.06
C ASN A 158 17.36 7.85 11.27
N ASN A 159 18.26 8.12 10.33
CA ASN A 159 19.27 9.18 10.41
C ASN A 159 18.97 10.38 9.49
N CYS A 160 17.73 10.51 9.02
CA CYS A 160 17.35 11.57 8.07
C CYS A 160 17.58 12.98 8.61
N ALA A 161 17.31 13.21 9.91
CA ALA A 161 17.57 14.51 10.54
C ALA A 161 19.04 14.93 10.40
N SER A 162 19.96 14.00 10.64
CA SER A 162 21.40 14.22 10.52
C SER A 162 21.88 14.39 9.08
N LEU A 163 21.13 13.86 8.12
CA LEU A 163 21.49 13.90 6.69
C LEU A 163 20.70 14.97 5.91
N SER A 164 19.85 15.76 6.56
CA SER A 164 18.98 16.77 5.92
C SER A 164 19.70 17.76 5.00
N TYR A 165 20.99 18.02 5.23
CA TYR A 165 21.81 18.86 4.36
C TYR A 165 21.96 18.30 2.93
N LEU A 166 21.79 16.99 2.74
CA LEU A 166 21.90 16.32 1.43
C LEU A 166 20.58 16.33 0.64
N CYS A 167 19.49 16.89 1.18
CA CYS A 167 18.19 16.90 0.48
C CYS A 167 18.29 17.58 -0.90
N ASN A 168 19.12 18.61 -1.03
CA ASN A 168 19.30 19.33 -2.30
C ASN A 168 20.53 18.89 -3.09
N ASP A 169 21.33 17.96 -2.56
CA ASP A 169 22.51 17.46 -3.23
C ASP A 169 22.10 16.56 -4.43
N PRO A 170 22.52 16.86 -5.67
CA PRO A 170 22.07 16.13 -6.86
C PRO A 170 22.48 14.65 -6.86
N THR A 171 23.57 14.28 -6.18
CA THR A 171 24.04 12.90 -6.06
C THR A 171 23.19 12.11 -5.06
N PHE A 172 22.81 12.73 -3.94
CA PHE A 172 22.06 12.05 -2.87
C PHE A 172 20.55 12.25 -2.94
N LYS A 173 20.06 13.19 -3.75
CA LYS A 173 18.63 13.49 -3.91
C LYS A 173 17.76 12.26 -4.18
N PRO A 174 18.13 11.28 -5.04
CA PRO A 174 17.32 10.07 -5.23
C PRO A 174 17.20 9.23 -3.95
N THR A 175 18.30 9.10 -3.21
CA THR A 175 18.34 8.40 -1.91
C THR A 175 17.48 9.12 -0.88
N MET A 176 17.56 10.45 -0.84
CA MET A 176 16.78 11.28 0.07
C MET A 176 15.30 11.29 -0.26
N GLN A 177 14.93 11.29 -1.54
CA GLN A 177 13.55 11.10 -2.00
C GLN A 177 13.00 9.72 -1.65
N SER A 178 13.84 8.69 -1.63
CA SER A 178 13.40 7.33 -1.28
C SER A 178 13.26 7.13 0.23
N ARG A 179 14.23 7.61 1.01
CA ARG A 179 14.40 7.23 2.43
C ARG A 179 14.16 8.34 3.43
N CYS A 180 14.27 9.59 3.02
CA CYS A 180 14.15 10.77 3.89
C CYS A 180 13.10 11.77 3.36
N LYS A 181 12.08 11.25 2.70
CA LYS A 181 11.03 12.03 2.03
C LYS A 181 10.32 13.02 2.93
N LYS A 182 10.09 12.68 4.20
CA LYS A 182 9.46 13.59 5.17
C LYS A 182 10.45 14.64 5.64
N THR A 183 11.66 14.25 6.05
CA THR A 183 12.69 15.20 6.50
C THR A 183 13.07 16.19 5.40
N CYS A 184 13.06 15.76 4.14
CA CYS A 184 13.43 16.58 2.99
C CYS A 184 12.25 17.31 2.32
N GLY A 185 11.02 17.15 2.80
CA GLY A 185 9.84 17.81 2.21
C GLY A 185 9.50 17.37 0.78
N PHE A 186 9.87 16.14 0.41
CA PHE A 186 9.50 15.54 -0.89
C PHE A 186 8.09 14.95 -0.89
N CYS A 187 7.55 14.80 0.31
CA CYS A 187 6.16 14.74 0.67
C CYS A 187 5.99 15.74 1.85
#